data_AF-A0A0F7VFU0-F1
#
_entry.id   AF-A0A0F7VFU0-F1
#
_cell.length_a   1.000
_cell.length_b   1.000
_cell.length_c   1.000
_cell.angle_alpha   90.00
_cell.angle_beta   90.00
_cell.angle_gamma   90.00
#
_symmetry.space_group_name_H-M   'P 1'
#
loop_
_entity.id
_entity.type
_entity.pdbx_description
1 polymer ?
#
loop_
_entity_poly.entity_id
_entity_poly.type
_entity_poly.pdbx_seq_one_letter_code
_entity_poly.pdbx_strand_id
1 'polypeptide(L)'
;MYKTLRRNVFDLSFPGVPPEQVTQPSPNPLEAAQYACVYWVDHLQCGWCNENDDLSLDEGGCLDSFLQQKYLHWLEALSILGSVPQGIAAMMKLEGFLQK
;
A
#
# COMPACT_ATOMS: atom_id res chain seq x y z
N MET A 1 -7.89 -2.91 0.28
CA MET A 1 -6.59 -2.59 -0.35
C MET A 1 -6.41 -3.27 -1.71
N TYR A 2 -6.27 -4.60 -1.79
CA TYR A 2 -5.91 -5.30 -3.05
C TYR A 2 -6.87 -5.07 -4.23
N LYS A 3 -8.19 -5.00 -3.98
CA LYS A 3 -9.21 -4.67 -4.99
C LYS A 3 -9.32 -3.17 -5.33
N THR A 4 -8.89 -2.31 -4.41
CA THR A 4 -8.99 -0.83 -4.53
C THR A 4 -7.77 -0.25 -5.25
N LEU A 5 -6.58 -0.79 -4.98
CA LEU A 5 -5.35 -0.34 -5.61
C LEU A 5 -5.28 -0.84 -7.06
N ARG A 6 -5.30 0.13 -7.97
CA ARG A 6 -5.10 -0.04 -9.41
C ARG A 6 -4.27 1.13 -9.92
N ARG A 7 -3.77 1.03 -11.14
CA ARG A 7 -3.14 2.17 -11.81
C ARG A 7 -4.13 3.32 -11.96
N ASN A 8 -3.66 4.53 -11.66
CA ASN A 8 -4.41 5.77 -11.78
C ASN A 8 -5.72 5.74 -10.98
N VAL A 9 -5.63 5.52 -9.66
CA VAL A 9 -6.80 5.35 -8.78
C VAL A 9 -7.79 6.53 -8.86
N PHE A 10 -7.28 7.74 -9.11
CA PHE A 10 -8.08 8.98 -9.22
C PHE A 10 -8.43 9.36 -10.67
N ASP A 11 -8.14 8.49 -11.65
CA ASP A 11 -8.39 8.71 -13.07
C ASP A 11 -7.89 10.08 -13.57
N LEU A 12 -6.68 10.46 -13.13
CA LEU A 12 -6.00 11.70 -13.50
C LEU A 12 -5.70 11.74 -15.00
N SER A 13 -5.92 12.91 -15.62
CA SER A 13 -5.74 13.11 -17.06
C SER A 13 -4.27 13.09 -17.51
N PHE A 14 -3.33 13.37 -16.59
CA PHE A 14 -1.90 13.43 -16.90
C PHE A 14 -1.05 12.81 -15.79
N PRO A 15 -0.06 11.97 -16.13
CA PRO A 15 0.90 11.45 -15.14
C PRO A 15 1.85 12.57 -14.71
N GLY A 16 1.77 12.97 -13.43
CA GLY A 16 2.64 14.02 -12.87
C GLY A 16 1.90 15.21 -12.28
N VAL A 17 0.57 15.15 -12.17
CA VAL A 17 -0.19 16.10 -11.36
C VAL A 17 0.32 16.04 -9.92
N PRO A 18 0.75 17.16 -9.32
CA PRO A 18 1.17 17.19 -7.93
C PRO A 18 0.01 16.74 -7.02
N PRO A 19 0.25 15.95 -5.96
CA PRO A 19 -0.80 15.49 -5.05
C PRO A 19 -1.67 16.62 -4.49
N GLU A 20 -1.08 17.80 -4.28
CA GLU A 20 -1.76 18.98 -3.76
C GLU A 20 -2.80 19.55 -4.73
N GLN A 21 -2.68 19.22 -6.02
CA GLN A 21 -3.60 19.64 -7.09
C GLN A 21 -4.64 18.56 -7.41
N VAL A 22 -4.54 17.38 -6.82
CA VAL A 22 -5.51 16.30 -7.02
C VAL A 22 -6.80 16.64 -6.28
N THR A 23 -7.87 16.87 -7.04
CA THR A 23 -9.20 17.09 -6.47
C THR A 23 -9.75 15.77 -5.96
N GLN A 24 -10.23 15.71 -4.72
CA GLN A 24 -10.84 14.49 -4.19
C GLN A 24 -12.28 14.37 -4.70
N PRO A 25 -12.61 13.38 -5.55
CA PRO A 25 -13.97 13.16 -5.98
C PRO A 25 -14.79 12.56 -4.83
N SER A 26 -16.11 12.74 -4.89
CA SER A 26 -17.05 12.11 -3.97
C SER A 26 -17.86 11.04 -4.71
N PRO A 27 -17.78 9.75 -4.33
CA PRO A 27 -17.01 9.21 -3.20
C PRO A 27 -15.49 9.12 -3.48
N ASN A 28 -14.68 9.18 -2.42
CA ASN A 28 -13.22 9.09 -2.53
C ASN A 28 -12.82 7.65 -2.93
N PRO A 29 -12.15 7.43 -4.07
CA PRO A 29 -11.78 6.11 -4.54
C PRO A 29 -10.88 5.32 -3.58
N LEU A 30 -10.12 6.01 -2.73
CA LEU A 30 -9.25 5.42 -1.71
C LEU A 30 -9.88 5.29 -0.34
N GLU A 31 -11.12 5.73 -0.11
CA GLU A 31 -11.75 5.76 1.22
C GLU A 31 -11.63 4.41 1.95
N ALA A 32 -11.96 3.31 1.26
CA ALA A 32 -11.89 1.96 1.82
C ALA A 32 -10.47 1.39 1.99
N ALA A 33 -9.44 2.02 1.39
CA ALA A 33 -8.07 1.54 1.42
C ALA A 33 -7.10 2.49 2.14
N GLN A 34 -7.49 3.73 2.43
CA GLN A 34 -6.63 4.78 2.98
C GLN A 34 -5.90 4.33 4.25
N TYR A 35 -6.64 3.78 5.21
CA TYR A 35 -6.06 3.26 6.44
C TYR A 35 -5.08 2.11 6.17
N ALA A 36 -5.48 1.14 5.35
CA ALA A 36 -4.62 0.00 5.01
C ALA A 36 -3.35 0.44 4.24
N CYS A 37 -3.42 1.44 3.37
CA CYS A 37 -2.25 1.97 2.67
C CYS A 37 -1.16 2.44 3.64
N VAL A 38 -1.53 2.98 4.81
CA VAL A 38 -0.56 3.50 5.78
C VAL A 38 -0.09 2.41 6.74
N TYR A 39 -0.98 1.52 7.18
CA TYR A 39 -0.73 0.65 8.35
C TYR A 39 -0.60 -0.84 8.04
N TRP A 40 -0.69 -1.27 6.77
CA TRP A 40 -0.68 -2.72 6.47
C TRP A 40 0.57 -3.46 6.95
N VAL A 41 1.76 -2.82 6.93
CA VAL A 41 3.00 -3.44 7.47
C VAL A 41 2.95 -3.57 8.99
N ASP A 42 2.39 -2.58 9.70
CA ASP A 42 2.23 -2.67 11.15
C ASP A 42 1.30 -3.83 11.51
N HIS A 43 0.20 -4.00 10.76
CA HIS A 43 -0.71 -5.13 10.93
C HIS A 43 -0.05 -6.46 10.53
N LEU A 44 0.79 -6.47 9.50
CA LEU A 44 1.54 -7.66 9.11
C LEU A 44 2.48 -8.12 10.23
N GLN A 45 3.23 -7.20 10.84
CA GLN A 45 4.13 -7.51 11.95
C GLN A 45 3.38 -8.00 13.19
N CYS A 46 2.26 -7.38 13.54
CA CYS A 46 1.45 -7.78 14.70
C CYS A 46 0.70 -9.11 14.47
N GLY A 47 0.19 -9.33 13.24
CA GLY A 47 -0.55 -10.54 12.86
C GLY A 47 0.34 -11.77 12.72
N TRP A 48 1.60 -11.59 12.29
CA TRP A 48 2.60 -12.67 12.23
C TRP A 48 2.88 -13.32 13.59
N CYS A 49 2.67 -12.59 14.69
CA CYS A 49 2.83 -13.14 16.04
C CYS A 49 1.80 -14.22 16.40
N ASN A 50 0.79 -14.48 15.54
CA ASN A 50 -0.13 -15.61 15.65
C ASN A 50 0.15 -16.62 14.52
N GLU A 51 0.66 -17.78 14.88
CA GLU A 51 1.30 -18.82 14.04
C GLU A 51 0.41 -19.51 12.97
N ASN A 52 -0.77 -18.97 12.60
CA ASN A 52 -1.79 -19.72 11.85
C ASN A 52 -2.24 -19.14 10.50
N ASP A 53 -1.79 -17.96 10.09
CA ASP A 53 -2.23 -17.38 8.81
C ASP A 53 -1.15 -17.48 7.73
N ASP A 54 -1.61 -17.93 6.55
CA ASP A 54 -0.94 -18.20 5.27
C ASP A 54 -0.31 -16.95 4.63
N LEU A 55 0.48 -16.22 5.42
CA LEU A 55 1.37 -15.16 4.96
C LEU A 55 2.70 -15.78 4.59
N SER A 56 2.69 -16.80 3.73
CA SER A 56 3.93 -17.40 3.26
C SER A 56 4.84 -16.29 2.68
N LEU A 57 6.06 -16.19 3.22
CA LEU A 57 7.15 -15.38 2.64
C LEU A 57 7.76 -16.07 1.42
N ASP A 58 7.27 -17.27 1.09
CA ASP A 58 7.65 -18.03 -0.08
C ASP A 58 7.22 -17.31 -1.37
N GLU A 59 7.92 -17.62 -2.46
CA GLU A 59 7.54 -17.16 -3.80
C GLU A 59 6.07 -17.50 -4.09
N GLY A 60 5.27 -16.51 -4.45
CA GLY A 60 3.83 -16.66 -4.67
C GLY A 60 2.94 -16.43 -3.44
N GLY A 61 3.50 -16.14 -2.28
CA GLY A 61 2.73 -15.74 -1.09
C GLY A 61 2.00 -14.40 -1.25
N CYS A 62 1.12 -14.07 -0.29
CA CYS A 62 0.30 -12.85 -0.35
C CYS A 62 1.16 -11.56 -0.37
N LEU A 63 2.29 -11.56 0.34
CA LEU A 63 3.22 -10.43 0.37
C LEU A 63 3.93 -10.25 -0.97
N ASP A 64 4.51 -11.34 -1.50
CA ASP A 64 5.20 -11.34 -2.79
C ASP A 64 4.26 -10.92 -3.93
N SER A 65 3.07 -11.53 -3.98
CA SER A 65 2.03 -11.15 -4.95
C SER A 65 1.63 -9.67 -4.84
N PHE A 66 1.56 -9.11 -3.62
CA PHE A 66 1.29 -7.70 -3.43
C PHE A 66 2.44 -6.82 -3.94
N LEU A 67 3.68 -7.15 -3.59
CA LEU A 67 4.85 -6.38 -4.02
C LEU A 67 5.01 -6.41 -5.54
N GLN A 68 4.79 -7.57 -6.18
CA GLN A 68 4.91 -7.69 -7.64
C GLN A 68 3.78 -6.96 -8.39
N GLN A 69 2.54 -7.01 -7.89
CA GLN A 69 1.38 -6.54 -8.67
C GLN A 69 0.83 -5.18 -8.24
N LYS A 70 1.04 -4.78 -6.98
CA LYS A 70 0.36 -3.64 -6.35
C LYS A 70 1.31 -2.59 -5.77
N TYR A 71 2.60 -2.85 -5.66
CA TYR A 71 3.55 -1.92 -5.04
C TYR A 71 3.53 -0.51 -5.65
N LEU A 72 3.59 -0.40 -6.98
CA LEU A 72 3.56 0.92 -7.64
C LEU A 72 2.22 1.63 -7.46
N HIS A 73 1.11 0.89 -7.47
CA HIS A 73 -0.22 1.44 -7.22
C HIS A 73 -0.38 1.90 -5.77
N TRP A 74 0.27 1.21 -4.84
CA TRP A 74 0.35 1.61 -3.45
C TRP A 74 1.15 2.91 -3.26
N LEU A 75 2.29 3.05 -3.93
CA LEU A 75 3.07 4.30 -3.92
C LEU A 75 2.30 5.48 -4.53
N GLU A 76 1.57 5.26 -5.62
CA GLU A 76 0.66 6.26 -6.19
C GLU A 76 -0.39 6.71 -5.16
N ALA A 77 -1.05 5.76 -4.50
CA ALA A 77 -2.03 6.05 -3.46
C ALA A 77 -1.40 6.83 -2.29
N LEU A 78 -0.21 6.44 -1.82
CA LEU A 78 0.50 7.16 -0.75
C LEU A 78 0.89 8.58 -1.16
N SER A 79 1.28 8.78 -2.42
CA SER A 79 1.57 10.10 -2.96
C SER A 79 0.33 11.00 -2.90
N ILE A 80 -0.82 10.50 -3.38
CA ILE A 80 -2.11 11.22 -3.35
C ILE A 80 -2.57 11.49 -1.90
N LEU A 81 -2.33 10.55 -0.99
CA LEU A 81 -2.65 10.71 0.43
C LEU A 81 -1.64 11.59 1.19
N GLY A 82 -0.60 12.12 0.55
CA GLY A 82 0.47 12.87 1.22
C GLY A 82 1.22 12.06 2.29
N SER A 83 1.21 10.73 2.17
CA SER A 83 1.66 9.78 3.19
C SER A 83 2.91 8.99 2.76
N VAL A 84 3.70 9.53 1.82
CA VAL A 84 4.96 8.90 1.35
C VAL A 84 5.95 8.66 2.49
N PRO A 85 6.17 9.58 3.46
CA PRO A 85 7.07 9.31 4.58
C PRO A 85 6.68 8.05 5.38
N GLN A 86 5.38 7.82 5.58
CA GLN A 86 4.84 6.64 6.25
C GLN A 86 5.09 5.38 5.41
N GLY A 87 4.95 5.48 4.08
CA GLY A 87 5.31 4.38 3.16
C GLY A 87 6.79 3.99 3.24
N ILE A 88 7.69 4.97 3.33
CA ILE A 88 9.13 4.71 3.51
C ILE A 88 9.37 3.98 4.84
N ALA A 89 8.78 4.48 5.93
CA ALA A 89 8.89 3.84 7.24
C ALA A 89 8.33 2.40 7.23
N ALA A 90 7.22 2.18 6.52
CA ALA A 90 6.63 0.86 6.34
C ALA A 90 7.58 -0.09 5.59
N MET A 91 8.23 0.35 4.51
CA MET A 91 9.19 -0.47 3.78
C MET A 91 10.46 -0.77 4.58
N MET A 92 10.96 0.18 5.36
CA MET A 92 12.10 -0.07 6.28
C MET A 92 11.75 -1.11 7.35
N LYS A 93 10.54 -1.04 7.91
CA LYS A 93 10.04 -2.04 8.86
C LYS A 93 9.90 -3.42 8.22
N LEU A 94 9.40 -3.47 6.98
CA LEU A 94 9.25 -4.70 6.22
C LEU A 94 10.60 -5.32 5.90
N GLU A 95 11.58 -4.53 5.45
CA GLU A 95 12.95 -5.00 5.20
C GLU A 95 13.58 -5.59 6.47
N GLY A 96 13.50 -4.88 7.60
CA GLY A 96 14.00 -5.38 8.88
C GLY A 96 13.26 -6.62 9.40
N PHE A 97 12.03 -6.85 8.93
CA PHE A 97 11.25 -8.06 9.22
C PHE A 97 11.68 -9.23 8.33
N LEU A 98 11.96 -9.01 7.04
CA LEU A 98 12.38 -10.04 6.08
C LEU A 98 13.84 -10.47 6.24
N GLN A 99 14.68 -9.64 6.85
CA GLN A 99 16.10 -9.95 7.10
C GLN A 99 16.35 -10.72 8.41
N LYS A 100 15.29 -11.05 9.17
CA LYS A 100 15.37 -11.93 10.35
C LYS A 100 15.21 -13.39 9.96
#